data_AF-A0A351UHC6-F1
#
_entry.id   AF-A0A351UHC6-F1
#
_cell.length_a   1.000
_cell.length_b   1.000
_cell.length_c   1.000
_cell.angle_alpha   90.00
_cell.angle_beta   90.00
_cell.angle_gamma   90.00
#
_symmetry.space_group_name_H-M   'P 1'
#
loop_
_entity.id
_entity.type
_entity.pdbx_description
1 polymer ?
#
loop_
_entity_poly.entity_id
_entity_poly.type
_entity_poly.pdbx_seq_one_letter_code
_entity_poly.pdbx_strand_id
1 'polypeptide(L)'
;RAKNITGLDAEKALDKAGITVNKNTIPFDPQKPMITSGVRIGTPAVTTRGLKDKDMATVAGFIDEAVKAHADDKALKGIKEQVKQLCSKFPMYPGFEN
;
A
#
# COMPACT_ATOMS: atom_id res chain seq x y z
N ARG A 1 -5.75 -14.51 -14.23
CA ARG A 1 -5.44 -13.41 -13.28
C ARG A 1 -5.13 -12.17 -14.09
N ALA A 2 -5.78 -11.03 -13.83
CA ALA A 2 -5.64 -9.86 -14.71
C ALA A 2 -4.24 -9.21 -14.70
N LYS A 3 -3.49 -9.30 -13.58
CA LYS A 3 -2.18 -8.63 -13.41
C LYS A 3 -0.98 -9.58 -13.17
N ASN A 4 -1.22 -10.89 -13.14
CA ASN A 4 -0.22 -11.94 -12.91
C ASN A 4 0.86 -11.65 -11.83
N ILE A 5 0.47 -11.00 -10.73
CA ILE A 5 1.35 -10.62 -9.63
C ILE A 5 1.10 -11.51 -8.40
N THR A 6 2.14 -11.81 -7.62
CA THR A 6 2.01 -12.53 -6.35
C THR A 6 1.69 -11.58 -5.19
N GLY A 7 1.21 -12.11 -4.06
CA GLY A 7 1.00 -11.30 -2.86
C GLY A 7 2.31 -10.74 -2.30
N LEU A 8 3.40 -11.51 -2.39
CA LEU A 8 4.74 -11.08 -2.01
C LEU A 8 5.26 -9.92 -2.87
N ASP A 9 5.06 -9.98 -4.18
CA ASP A 9 5.51 -8.90 -5.09
C ASP A 9 4.67 -7.63 -4.87
N ALA A 10 3.36 -7.79 -4.67
CA ALA A 10 2.47 -6.68 -4.33
C ALA A 10 2.85 -6.02 -2.99
N GLU A 11 3.11 -6.80 -1.93
CA GLU A 11 3.59 -6.31 -0.62
C GLU A 11 4.87 -5.48 -0.79
N LYS A 12 5.87 -6.01 -1.50
CA LYS A 12 7.14 -5.31 -1.73
C LYS A 12 6.98 -4.02 -2.54
N ALA A 13 6.16 -4.04 -3.59
CA ALA A 13 5.91 -2.86 -4.40
C ALA A 13 5.22 -1.76 -3.60
N LEU A 14 4.22 -2.12 -2.80
CA LEU A 14 3.50 -1.18 -1.95
C LEU A 14 4.40 -0.60 -0.84
N ASP A 15 5.26 -1.42 -0.22
CA ASP A 15 6.25 -0.94 0.74
C ASP A 15 7.22 0.08 0.11
N LYS A 16 7.71 -0.20 -1.11
CA LYS A 16 8.54 0.75 -1.88
C LYS A 16 7.80 2.04 -2.20
N ALA A 17 6.49 1.97 -2.46
CA ALA A 17 5.60 3.11 -2.65
C ALA A 17 5.19 3.80 -1.33
N GLY A 18 5.67 3.36 -0.17
CA GLY A 18 5.34 3.96 1.13
C GLY A 18 3.98 3.55 1.71
N ILE A 19 3.38 2.46 1.22
CA ILE A 19 2.10 1.92 1.67
C ILE A 19 2.35 0.54 2.27
N THR A 20 2.31 0.43 3.59
CA THR A 20 2.54 -0.85 4.27
C THR A 20 1.29 -1.71 4.30
N VAL A 21 1.40 -2.93 3.79
CA VAL A 21 0.36 -3.96 3.80
C VAL A 21 0.96 -5.30 4.20
N ASN A 22 0.14 -6.34 4.28
CA ASN A 22 0.61 -7.70 4.51
C ASN A 22 0.10 -8.64 3.41
N LYS A 23 1.00 -9.44 2.83
CA LYS A 23 0.64 -10.54 1.94
C LYS A 23 -0.20 -11.55 2.69
N ASN A 24 -1.24 -12.05 2.04
CA ASN A 24 -2.19 -12.95 2.67
C ASN A 24 -2.71 -13.95 1.64
N THR A 25 -2.93 -15.19 2.06
CA THR A 25 -3.55 -16.19 1.21
C THR A 25 -4.98 -15.80 0.84
N ILE A 26 -5.42 -16.28 -0.31
CA ILE A 26 -6.83 -16.23 -0.74
C ILE A 26 -7.46 -17.62 -0.61
N PRO A 27 -8.81 -17.75 -0.62
CA PRO A 27 -9.44 -19.06 -0.72
C PRO A 27 -8.89 -19.86 -1.91
N PHE A 28 -8.50 -21.11 -1.67
CA PHE A 28 -7.89 -21.99 -2.68
C PHE A 28 -6.65 -21.39 -3.36
N ASP A 29 -5.78 -20.74 -2.59
CA ASP A 29 -4.58 -20.08 -3.11
C ASP A 29 -3.69 -21.07 -3.90
N PRO A 30 -3.42 -20.81 -5.20
CA PRO A 30 -2.54 -21.67 -5.99
C PRO A 30 -1.06 -21.42 -5.70
N GLN A 31 -0.71 -20.36 -4.95
CA GLN A 31 0.66 -20.06 -4.56
C GLN A 31 1.01 -20.64 -3.20
N LYS A 32 2.32 -20.84 -2.96
CA LYS A 32 2.84 -21.30 -1.66
C LYS A 32 2.52 -20.28 -0.56
N PRO A 33 2.35 -20.71 0.71
CA PRO A 33 2.03 -19.82 1.83
C PRO A 33 2.99 -18.63 2.04
N MET A 34 4.27 -18.77 1.65
CA MET A 34 5.26 -17.68 1.77
C MET A 34 5.18 -16.64 0.63
N ILE A 35 4.51 -16.97 -0.46
CA ILE A 35 4.37 -16.11 -1.66
C ILE A 35 2.98 -15.50 -1.69
N THR A 36 1.94 -16.33 -1.52
CA THR A 36 0.51 -15.97 -1.55
C THR A 36 0.07 -15.32 -2.86
N SER A 37 -1.25 -15.14 -3.03
CA SER A 37 -1.84 -14.49 -4.20
C SER A 37 -2.64 -13.24 -3.88
N GLY A 38 -2.56 -12.73 -2.66
CA GLY A 38 -3.31 -11.57 -2.22
C GLY A 38 -2.60 -10.75 -1.16
N VAL A 39 -3.22 -9.64 -0.79
CA VAL A 39 -2.80 -8.76 0.30
C VAL A 39 -4.02 -8.44 1.16
N ARG A 40 -3.79 -8.20 2.46
CA ARG A 40 -4.81 -7.73 3.39
C ARG A 40 -4.58 -6.25 3.68
N ILE A 41 -5.64 -5.46 3.56
CA ILE A 41 -5.63 -4.00 3.76
C ILE A 41 -6.56 -3.68 4.93
N GLY A 42 -6.13 -2.79 5.82
CA GLY A 42 -6.92 -2.29 6.93
C GLY A 42 -6.92 -0.77 6.99
N THR A 43 -8.08 -0.18 7.26
CA THR A 43 -8.26 1.26 7.44
C THR A 43 -8.04 1.81 8.86
N PRO A 44 -8.08 1.04 9.97
CA PRO A 44 -8.06 1.63 11.32
C PRO A 44 -6.91 2.62 11.57
N ALA A 45 -5.68 2.29 11.16
CA ALA A 45 -4.53 3.16 11.38
C ALA A 45 -4.65 4.53 10.68
N VAL A 46 -5.09 4.53 9.42
CA VAL A 46 -5.24 5.77 8.64
C VAL A 46 -6.48 6.57 9.06
N THR A 47 -7.55 5.89 9.47
CA THR A 47 -8.75 6.53 10.03
C THR A 47 -8.43 7.22 11.36
N THR A 48 -7.70 6.56 12.28
CA THR A 48 -7.25 7.16 13.54
C THR A 48 -6.35 8.37 13.28
N ARG A 49 -5.55 8.33 12.21
CA ARG A 49 -4.70 9.44 11.76
C ARG A 49 -5.49 10.61 11.16
N GLY A 50 -6.77 10.42 10.82
CA GLY A 50 -7.69 11.47 10.38
C GLY A 50 -8.11 11.41 8.91
N LEU A 51 -7.65 10.40 8.14
CA LEU A 51 -8.07 10.25 6.74
C LEU A 51 -9.58 9.96 6.65
N LYS A 52 -10.21 10.51 5.62
CA LYS A 52 -11.64 10.36 5.30
C LYS A 52 -11.84 9.68 3.95
N ASP A 53 -13.09 9.44 3.58
CA ASP A 53 -13.48 8.68 2.38
C ASP A 53 -12.83 9.19 1.10
N LYS A 54 -12.72 10.52 0.93
CA LYS A 54 -12.06 11.13 -0.24
C LYS A 54 -10.55 10.85 -0.28
N ASP A 55 -9.90 10.83 0.88
CA ASP A 55 -8.48 10.47 0.98
C ASP A 55 -8.29 8.98 0.68
N MET A 56 -9.22 8.13 1.11
CA MET A 56 -9.18 6.69 0.83
C MET A 56 -9.30 6.36 -0.66
N ALA A 57 -10.09 7.12 -1.42
CA ALA A 57 -10.11 7.00 -2.88
C ALA A 57 -8.73 7.30 -3.50
N THR A 58 -8.02 8.29 -2.96
CA THR A 58 -6.65 8.64 -3.40
C THR A 58 -5.67 7.53 -3.04
N VAL A 59 -5.74 6.99 -1.82
CA VAL A 59 -4.92 5.85 -1.37
C VAL A 59 -5.16 4.62 -2.26
N ALA A 60 -6.41 4.34 -2.63
CA ALA A 60 -6.74 3.24 -3.54
C ALA A 60 -6.11 3.44 -4.93
N GLY A 61 -6.07 4.68 -5.44
CA GLY A 61 -5.35 5.04 -6.67
C GLY A 61 -3.86 4.73 -6.58
N PHE A 62 -3.20 5.16 -5.51
CA PHE A 62 -1.78 4.85 -5.30
C PHE A 62 -1.50 3.35 -5.21
N ILE A 63 -2.39 2.58 -4.58
CA ILE A 63 -2.28 1.11 -4.52
C ILE A 63 -2.35 0.51 -5.92
N ASP A 64 -3.32 0.92 -6.74
CA ASP A 64 -3.48 0.41 -8.10
C ASP A 64 -2.28 0.72 -8.99
N GLU A 65 -1.79 1.97 -8.92
CA GLU A 65 -0.60 2.43 -9.66
C GLU A 65 0.65 1.66 -9.23
N ALA A 66 0.89 1.51 -7.93
CA ALA A 66 2.06 0.79 -7.41
C ALA A 66 2.05 -0.68 -7.82
N VAL A 67 0.88 -1.35 -7.76
CA VAL A 67 0.74 -2.74 -8.19
C VAL A 67 0.97 -2.88 -9.70
N LYS A 68 0.51 -1.93 -10.51
CA LYS A 68 0.79 -1.92 -11.96
C LYS A 68 2.28 -1.71 -12.25
N ALA A 69 2.93 -0.83 -11.48
CA ALA A 69 4.34 -0.48 -11.61
C ALA A 69 5.29 -1.30 -10.71
N HIS A 70 4.89 -2.50 -10.27
CA HIS A 70 5.60 -3.29 -9.25
C HIS A 70 7.08 -3.60 -9.58
N ALA A 71 7.47 -3.55 -10.86
CA ALA A 71 8.84 -3.75 -11.33
C ALA A 71 9.60 -2.45 -11.66
N ASP A 72 8.96 -1.28 -11.57
CA ASP A 72 9.54 0.02 -11.88
C ASP A 72 9.83 0.82 -10.58
N ASP A 73 11.04 0.66 -10.07
CA ASP A 73 11.48 1.33 -8.84
C ASP A 73 11.45 2.86 -8.92
N LYS A 74 11.59 3.43 -10.13
CA LYS A 74 11.51 4.88 -10.33
C LYS A 74 10.07 5.36 -10.16
N ALA A 75 9.11 4.65 -10.75
CA ALA A 75 7.69 4.93 -10.58
C ALA A 75 7.26 4.78 -9.11
N LEU A 76 7.68 3.70 -8.44
CA LEU A 76 7.38 3.47 -7.02
C LEU A 76 7.94 4.58 -6.12
N LYS A 77 9.14 5.09 -6.40
CA LYS A 77 9.70 6.25 -5.70
C LYS A 77 8.85 7.51 -5.91
N GLY A 78 8.34 7.75 -7.12
CA GLY A 78 7.42 8.86 -7.40
C GLY A 78 6.13 8.78 -6.58
N ILE A 79 5.52 7.59 -6.53
CA ILE A 79 4.31 7.33 -5.73
C ILE A 79 4.61 7.55 -4.24
N LYS A 80 5.78 7.12 -3.75
CA LYS A 80 6.19 7.33 -2.35
C LYS A 80 6.20 8.81 -1.94
N GLU A 81 6.66 9.70 -2.80
CA GLU A 81 6.63 11.13 -2.52
C GLU A 81 5.19 11.67 -2.45
N GLN A 82 4.29 11.21 -3.33
CA GLN A 82 2.88 11.57 -3.29
C GLN A 82 2.19 11.05 -2.00
N VAL A 83 2.48 9.81 -1.60
CA VAL A 83 1.99 9.23 -0.35
C VAL A 83 2.49 10.05 0.85
N LYS A 84 3.76 10.46 0.84
CA LYS A 84 4.35 11.32 1.88
C LYS A 84 3.64 12.68 1.95
N GLN A 85 3.35 13.30 0.81
CA GLN A 85 2.60 14.56 0.73
C GLN A 85 1.16 14.44 1.25
N LEU A 86 0.49 13.30 1.02
CA LEU A 86 -0.81 13.04 1.63
C LEU A 86 -0.66 12.92 3.14
N CYS A 87 0.30 12.12 3.59
CA CYS A 87 0.60 11.87 4.99
C CYS A 87 0.95 13.15 5.78
N SER A 88 1.65 14.11 5.18
CA SER A 88 2.03 15.35 5.87
C SER A 88 0.84 16.23 6.26
N LYS A 89 -0.34 16.03 5.66
CA LYS A 89 -1.60 16.71 6.03
C LYS A 89 -2.20 16.16 7.33
N PHE A 90 -1.73 15.00 7.78
CA PHE A 90 -2.26 14.26 8.92
C PHE A 90 -1.11 13.87 9.88
N PRO A 91 -0.60 14.78 10.73
CA PRO A 91 0.46 14.45 11.68
C PRO A 91 -0.04 13.45 12.74
N MET A 92 0.73 12.40 13.05
CA MET A 92 0.33 11.37 14.04
C MET A 92 0.50 11.81 15.50
N TYR A 93 1.54 12.58 15.81
CA TYR A 93 1.85 13.03 17.17
C TYR A 93 2.19 14.53 17.19
N PRO A 94 1.18 15.41 17.12
CA PRO A 94 1.42 16.84 17.29
C PRO A 94 1.97 17.09 18.71
N GLY A 95 3.22 17.55 18.81
CA GLY A 95 3.88 17.88 20.08
C GLY A 95 4.90 16.86 20.61
N PHE A 96 5.13 15.75 19.90
CA PHE A 96 6.32 14.90 20.13
C PHE A 96 7.42 15.32 19.14
N GLU A 97 8.44 16.01 19.66
CA GLU A 97 9.70 16.21 18.95
C GLU A 97 10.59 14.98 19.18
N ASN A 98 11.26 14.51 18.12
CA ASN A 98 12.32 13.50 18.25
C ASN A 98 13.63 14.16 18.67
#